data_AF-A0A699ZLR5-F1
#
_entry.id   AF-A0A699ZLR5-F1
#
_cell.length_a   1.000
_cell.length_b   1.000
_cell.length_c   1.000
_cell.angle_alpha   90.00
_cell.angle_beta   90.00
_cell.angle_gamma   90.00
#
_symmetry.space_group_name_H-M   'P 1'
#
loop_
_entity.id
_entity.type
_entity.pdbx_description
1 polymer ?
#
loop_
_entity_poly.entity_id
_entity_poly.type
_entity_poly.pdbx_seq_one_letter_code
_entity_poly.pdbx_strand_id
1 'polypeptide(L)'
;VRVVSTCLVESDSPAAGSGPPRVSAPRKPPLLLLELQVSKDGSRLHYSAPLAAIITKATAVFDHAVTKVSGIPVLEPAIMEGLFWASVPQLASVHPQEEGVVRLRDAMTSALRDAVQPVADYLALYSKYEELLKMSPEAYIATLEAKGEELTLAGGA
;
A
#
# COMPACT_ATOMS: atom_id res chain seq x y z
N VAL A 1 12.67 -13.32 1.73
CA VAL A 1 13.44 -12.27 1.05
C VAL A 1 12.67 -10.97 1.17
N ARG A 2 13.18 -9.99 1.92
CA ARG A 2 12.48 -8.74 2.22
C ARG A 2 12.96 -7.67 1.24
N VAL A 3 12.30 -7.53 0.09
CA VAL A 3 12.56 -6.42 -0.84
C VAL A 3 11.58 -5.30 -0.51
N VAL A 4 12.02 -4.39 0.36
CA VAL A 4 11.27 -3.16 0.65
C VAL A 4 11.64 -2.15 -0.43
N SER A 5 10.84 -2.09 -1.49
CA SER A 5 10.91 -0.98 -2.44
C SER A 5 10.09 0.18 -1.87
N THR A 6 10.71 0.97 -1.00
CA THR A 6 10.12 2.24 -0.56
C THR A 6 10.26 3.24 -1.70
N CYS A 7 9.16 3.52 -2.40
CA CYS A 7 9.02 4.80 -3.08
C CYS A 7 8.97 5.87 -2.00
N LEU A 8 10.12 6.50 -1.75
CA LEU A 8 10.23 7.69 -0.91
C LEU A 8 9.45 8.81 -1.61
N VAL A 9 8.27 9.13 -1.08
CA VAL A 9 7.70 10.46 -1.29
C VAL A 9 8.38 11.36 -0.27
N GLU A 10 9.56 11.85 -0.62
CA GLU A 10 10.25 12.91 0.12
C GLU A 10 9.43 14.19 -0.02
N SER A 11 8.63 14.49 1.00
CA SER A 11 8.14 15.85 1.22
C SER A 11 9.20 16.59 2.02
N ASP A 12 10.34 16.87 1.38
CA ASP A 12 11.40 17.67 1.99
C ASP A 12 11.09 19.16 1.73
N SER A 13 10.66 19.84 2.79
CA SER A 13 10.48 21.29 2.80
C SER A 13 11.79 21.91 3.28
N PRO A 14 12.47 22.78 2.49
CA PRO A 14 13.74 23.34 2.90
C PRO A 14 13.49 24.47 3.90
N ALA A 15 13.65 24.20 5.20
CA ALA A 15 13.74 25.25 6.20
C ALA A 15 15.14 25.21 6.83
N ALA A 16 16.01 26.03 6.27
CA ALA A 16 17.28 26.41 6.89
C ALA A 16 17.02 26.97 8.30
N GLY A 17 17.68 26.43 9.31
CA GLY A 17 17.63 26.93 10.68
C GLY A 17 18.48 26.07 11.61
N SER A 18 19.55 26.66 12.15
CA SER A 18 20.49 26.05 13.09
C SER A 18 19.84 25.78 14.46
N GLY A 19 19.06 24.70 14.54
CA GLY A 19 18.54 24.17 15.81
C GLY A 19 19.23 22.85 16.19
N PRO A 20 19.16 22.43 17.47
CA PRO A 20 19.68 21.12 17.88
C PRO A 20 19.00 20.00 17.07
N PRO A 21 19.68 18.86 16.83
CA PRO A 21 19.15 17.78 16.02
C PRO A 21 17.82 17.31 16.62
N ARG A 22 16.73 17.58 15.91
CA ARG A 22 15.41 17.04 16.25
C ARG A 22 15.50 15.53 16.12
N VAL A 23 15.47 14.82 17.24
CA VAL A 23 15.25 13.37 17.27
C VAL A 23 13.94 13.13 16.52
N SER A 24 14.03 12.56 15.32
CA SER A 24 12.86 12.32 14.48
C SER A 24 11.96 11.31 15.18
N ALA A 25 10.71 11.70 15.39
CA ALA A 25 9.67 10.79 15.87
C ALA A 25 9.60 9.55 14.95
N PRO A 26 9.22 8.37 15.46
CA PRO A 26 9.11 7.17 14.65
C PRO A 26 8.25 7.44 13.42
N ARG A 27 8.85 7.25 12.23
CA ARG A 27 8.18 7.53 10.95
C ARG A 27 6.95 6.64 10.84
N LYS A 28 5.79 7.26 10.59
CA LYS A 28 4.58 6.54 10.24
C LYS A 28 4.87 5.65 9.01
N PRO A 29 4.32 4.43 8.95
CA PRO A 29 4.55 3.56 7.80
C PRO A 29 4.09 4.24 6.51
N PRO A 30 4.71 3.90 5.36
CA PRO A 30 4.34 4.48 4.08
C PRO A 30 2.88 4.22 3.76
N LEU A 31 2.27 5.10 2.97
CA LEU A 31 0.85 5.07 2.59
C LEU A 31 0.46 3.70 1.99
N LEU A 32 1.35 3.15 1.18
CA LEU A 32 1.20 1.88 0.50
C LEU A 32 2.50 1.09 0.65
N LEU A 33 2.37 -0.12 1.19
CA LEU A 33 3.42 -1.13 1.24
C LEU A 33 2.80 -2.44 0.78
N LEU A 34 3.40 -3.06 -0.23
CA LEU A 34 2.97 -4.35 -0.75
C LEU A 34 4.12 -5.34 -0.62
N GLU A 35 3.87 -6.45 0.06
CA GLU A 35 4.84 -7.53 0.23
C GLU A 35 4.21 -8.83 -0.25
N LEU A 36 4.97 -9.63 -1.00
CA LEU A 36 4.55 -10.98 -1.39
C LEU A 36 4.87 -11.95 -0.25
N GLN A 37 3.83 -12.60 0.28
CA GLN A 37 3.92 -13.48 1.44
C GLN A 37 3.34 -14.85 1.11
N VAL A 38 3.87 -15.88 1.77
CA VAL A 38 3.33 -17.23 1.71
C VAL A 38 2.23 -17.34 2.77
N SER A 39 1.10 -17.96 2.43
CA SER A 39 0.04 -18.25 3.40
C SER A 39 0.59 -19.10 4.55
N LYS A 40 -0.04 -19.01 5.73
CA LYS A 40 0.30 -19.85 6.89
C LYS A 40 0.20 -21.35 6.58
N ASP A 41 -0.66 -21.71 5.64
CA ASP A 41 -0.84 -23.09 5.18
C ASP A 41 0.27 -23.55 4.21
N GLY A 42 1.24 -22.69 3.88
CA GLY A 42 2.33 -22.98 2.94
C GLY A 42 1.89 -23.15 1.49
N SER A 43 0.60 -23.07 1.18
CA SER A 43 0.04 -23.56 -0.09
C SER A 43 -0.09 -22.53 -1.20
N ARG A 44 -0.11 -21.23 -0.86
CA ARG A 44 -0.40 -20.13 -1.79
C ARG A 44 0.41 -18.89 -1.47
N LEU A 45 0.73 -18.14 -2.51
CA LEU A 45 1.33 -16.81 -2.41
C LEU A 45 0.24 -15.75 -2.48
N HIS A 46 0.34 -14.73 -1.63
CA HIS A 46 -0.61 -13.62 -1.57
C HIS A 46 0.11 -12.32 -1.21
N TYR A 47 -0.51 -11.19 -1.50
CA TYR A 47 0.00 -9.90 -1.04
C TYR A 47 -0.41 -9.62 0.41
N SER A 48 0.47 -8.96 1.15
CA SER A 48 0.24 -8.53 2.53
C SER A 48 -0.97 -7.59 2.68
N ALA A 49 -1.31 -6.83 1.63
CA ALA A 49 -2.49 -6.00 1.57
C ALA A 49 -3.38 -6.41 0.37
N PRO A 50 -4.71 -6.44 0.54
CA PRO A 50 -5.61 -6.74 -0.56
C PRO A 50 -5.61 -5.60 -1.59
N LEU A 51 -5.58 -5.97 -2.88
CA LEU A 51 -5.50 -5.02 -4.00
C LEU A 51 -6.64 -3.99 -3.99
N ALA A 52 -7.85 -4.40 -3.62
CA ALA A 52 -9.00 -3.51 -3.48
C ALA A 52 -8.77 -2.41 -2.42
N ALA A 53 -8.05 -2.72 -1.34
CA ALA A 53 -7.77 -1.73 -0.29
C ALA A 53 -6.75 -0.66 -0.74
N ILE A 54 -5.95 -0.92 -1.77
CA ILE A 54 -5.03 0.09 -2.34
C ILE A 54 -5.85 1.24 -2.90
N ILE A 55 -6.86 0.92 -3.72
CA ILE A 55 -7.75 1.90 -4.33
C ILE A 55 -8.48 2.68 -3.25
N THR A 56 -9.16 1.98 -2.32
CA THR A 56 -9.94 2.62 -1.26
C THR A 56 -9.11 3.52 -0.35
N LYS A 57 -7.88 3.10 0.01
CA LYS A 57 -6.99 3.92 0.84
C LYS A 57 -6.51 5.17 0.10
N ALA A 58 -6.14 5.03 -1.18
CA ALA A 58 -5.71 6.16 -1.99
C ALA A 58 -6.85 7.17 -2.19
N THR A 59 -8.06 6.72 -2.52
CA THR A 59 -9.23 7.61 -2.65
C THR A 59 -9.62 8.25 -1.33
N ALA A 60 -9.53 7.51 -0.21
CA ALA A 60 -9.82 8.07 1.11
C ALA A 60 -8.86 9.20 1.50
N VAL A 61 -7.58 9.10 1.13
CA VAL A 61 -6.58 10.14 1.37
C VAL A 61 -6.89 11.39 0.54
N PHE A 62 -7.30 11.20 -0.72
CA PHE A 62 -7.77 12.29 -1.57
C PHE A 62 -9.00 12.98 -0.98
N ASP A 63 -10.04 12.21 -0.65
CA ASP A 63 -11.30 12.72 -0.08
C ASP A 63 -11.04 13.46 1.26
N HIS A 64 -10.12 12.94 2.08
CA HIS A 64 -9.68 13.60 3.30
C HIS A 64 -8.98 14.94 3.01
N ALA A 65 -8.07 14.97 2.04
CA ALA A 65 -7.34 16.19 1.68
C ALA A 65 -8.29 17.29 1.18
N VAL A 66 -9.24 16.94 0.31
CA VAL A 66 -10.25 17.88 -0.19
C VAL A 66 -11.10 18.43 0.97
N THR A 67 -11.57 17.56 1.87
CA THR A 67 -12.36 17.98 3.04
C THR A 67 -11.57 18.91 3.97
N LYS A 68 -10.26 18.72 4.08
CA LYS A 68 -9.39 19.60 4.89
C LYS A 68 -9.21 20.97 4.24
N VAL A 69 -9.09 21.02 2.92
CA VAL A 69 -8.94 22.27 2.17
C VAL A 69 -10.25 23.06 2.17
N SER A 70 -11.39 22.40 1.99
CA SER A 70 -12.71 23.05 2.01
C SER A 70 -13.08 23.62 3.39
N GLY A 71 -12.45 23.09 4.45
CA GLY A 71 -12.75 23.43 5.84
C GLY A 71 -11.99 24.65 6.39
N ILE A 72 -11.15 25.31 5.60
CA ILE A 72 -10.22 26.33 6.11
C ILE A 72 -10.98 27.62 6.46
N PRO A 73 -10.92 28.10 7.72
CA PRO A 73 -11.53 29.36 8.10
C PRO A 73 -10.73 30.55 7.52
N VAL A 74 -11.45 31.64 7.26
CA VAL A 74 -10.86 32.93 6.88
C VAL A 74 -10.06 33.50 8.07
N LEU A 75 -9.00 34.26 7.82
CA LEU A 75 -8.08 34.75 8.86
C LEU A 75 -8.69 35.92 9.64
N GLU A 76 -9.50 36.75 8.99
CA GLU A 76 -10.05 38.00 9.47
C GLU A 76 -10.79 37.85 10.83
N PRO A 77 -11.67 36.85 11.03
CA PRO A 77 -12.27 36.59 12.34
C PRO A 77 -11.28 36.23 13.45
N ALA A 78 -10.11 35.68 13.11
CA ALA A 78 -9.10 35.28 14.09
C ALA A 78 -8.17 36.44 14.50
N ILE A 79 -8.08 37.50 13.69
CA ILE A 79 -7.18 38.66 13.94
C ILE A 79 -7.93 39.93 14.35
N MET A 80 -9.23 40.05 14.04
CA MET A 80 -10.02 41.23 14.37
C MET A 80 -10.74 41.06 15.72
N GLU A 81 -10.15 41.64 16.76
CA GLU A 81 -10.76 41.71 18.09
C GLU A 81 -11.90 42.74 18.12
N GLY A 82 -13.04 42.41 18.74
CA GLY A 82 -14.16 43.34 18.95
C GLY A 82 -15.27 43.34 17.87
N LEU A 83 -15.13 42.53 16.81
CA LEU A 83 -16.21 42.27 15.85
C LEU A 83 -16.93 40.96 16.19
N PHE A 84 -18.26 41.00 16.34
CA PHE A 84 -19.05 39.79 16.52
C PHE A 84 -19.40 39.18 15.16
N TRP A 85 -18.99 37.93 14.93
CA TRP A 85 -19.32 37.15 13.75
C TRP A 85 -20.41 36.13 14.10
N ALA A 86 -21.55 36.16 13.40
CA ALA A 86 -22.64 35.20 13.62
C ALA A 86 -22.27 33.76 13.20
N SER A 87 -21.31 33.62 12.27
CA SER A 87 -20.72 32.35 11.82
C SER A 87 -19.29 32.59 11.38
N VAL A 88 -18.42 31.58 11.49
CA VAL A 88 -17.04 31.65 10.98
C VAL A 88 -17.05 31.51 9.46
N PRO A 89 -16.74 32.56 8.68
CA PRO A 89 -16.63 32.44 7.22
C PRO A 89 -15.50 31.47 6.84
N GLN A 90 -15.75 30.64 5.85
CA GLN A 90 -14.75 29.75 5.25
C GLN A 90 -14.11 30.39 4.02
N LEU A 91 -12.85 30.06 3.78
CA LEU A 91 -12.12 30.55 2.61
C LEU A 91 -12.76 30.00 1.34
N ALA A 92 -12.79 30.80 0.27
CA ALA A 92 -13.18 30.34 -1.06
C ALA A 92 -12.20 29.26 -1.54
N SER A 93 -12.53 28.01 -1.25
CA SER A 93 -11.71 26.82 -1.43
C SER A 93 -12.53 25.76 -2.17
N VAL A 94 -11.85 24.80 -2.77
CA VAL A 94 -12.50 23.75 -3.56
C VAL A 94 -13.44 22.93 -2.70
N HIS A 95 -14.70 22.81 -3.14
CA HIS A 95 -15.72 22.00 -2.49
C HIS A 95 -15.73 20.57 -3.07
N PRO A 96 -15.96 19.51 -2.26
CA PRO A 96 -15.90 18.12 -2.74
C PRO A 96 -16.84 17.79 -3.89
N GLN A 97 -17.98 18.48 -3.99
CA GLN A 97 -19.02 18.29 -5.00
C GLN A 97 -18.79 19.10 -6.28
N GLU A 98 -17.70 19.87 -6.36
CA GLU A 98 -17.37 20.58 -7.60
C GLU A 98 -17.03 19.61 -8.72
N GLU A 99 -17.49 19.92 -9.94
CA GLU A 99 -17.31 19.06 -11.11
C GLU A 99 -15.83 18.72 -11.35
N GLY A 100 -14.93 19.69 -11.15
CA GLY A 100 -13.49 19.48 -11.30
C GLY A 100 -12.93 18.44 -10.32
N VAL A 101 -13.38 18.46 -9.07
CA VAL A 101 -12.93 17.52 -8.03
C VAL A 101 -13.47 16.11 -8.30
N VAL A 102 -14.76 16.01 -8.68
CA VAL A 102 -15.38 14.72 -9.01
C VAL A 102 -14.69 14.09 -10.23
N ARG A 103 -14.47 14.86 -11.30
CA ARG A 103 -13.76 14.38 -12.48
C ARG A 103 -12.33 13.92 -12.17
N LEU A 104 -11.61 14.64 -11.32
CA LEU A 104 -10.26 14.28 -10.91
C LEU A 104 -10.26 12.98 -10.09
N ARG A 105 -11.22 12.83 -9.18
CA ARG A 105 -11.41 11.61 -8.37
C ARG A 105 -11.70 10.39 -9.23
N ASP A 106 -12.55 10.53 -10.24
CA ASP A 106 -12.89 9.44 -11.16
C ASP A 106 -11.70 9.05 -12.04
N ALA A 107 -10.98 10.05 -12.58
CA ALA A 107 -9.76 9.82 -13.35
C ALA A 107 -8.68 9.10 -12.52
N MET A 108 -8.45 9.54 -11.27
CA MET A 108 -7.55 8.88 -10.34
C MET A 108 -7.98 7.44 -10.05
N THR A 109 -9.27 7.20 -9.82
CA THR A 109 -9.79 5.86 -9.53
C THR A 109 -9.63 4.92 -10.74
N SER A 110 -9.84 5.43 -11.95
CA SER A 110 -9.59 4.67 -13.19
C SER A 110 -8.12 4.31 -13.33
N ALA A 111 -7.23 5.30 -13.19
CA ALA A 111 -5.79 5.07 -13.30
C ALA A 111 -5.27 4.07 -12.25
N LEU A 112 -5.81 4.12 -11.02
CA LEU A 112 -5.47 3.15 -9.98
C LEU A 112 -5.97 1.74 -10.33
N ARG A 113 -7.14 1.60 -10.94
CA ARG A 113 -7.65 0.30 -11.40
C ARG A 113 -6.74 -0.30 -12.46
N ASP A 114 -6.32 0.52 -13.43
CA ASP A 114 -5.41 0.10 -14.49
C ASP A 114 -4.03 -0.28 -13.93
N ALA A 115 -3.53 0.46 -12.93
CA ALA A 115 -2.27 0.17 -12.26
C ALA A 115 -2.31 -1.10 -11.38
N VAL A 116 -3.47 -1.48 -10.86
CA VAL A 116 -3.66 -2.71 -10.07
C VAL A 116 -3.63 -3.97 -10.93
N GLN A 117 -4.05 -3.87 -12.20
CA GLN A 117 -4.08 -5.00 -13.14
C GLN A 117 -2.72 -5.72 -13.29
N PRO A 118 -1.59 -5.04 -13.62
CA PRO A 118 -0.30 -5.71 -13.75
C PRO A 118 0.19 -6.32 -12.43
N VAL A 119 -0.24 -5.80 -11.28
CA VAL A 119 0.09 -6.37 -9.97
C VAL A 119 -0.66 -7.70 -9.77
N ALA A 120 -1.94 -7.76 -10.17
CA ALA A 120 -2.69 -9.01 -10.15
C ALA A 120 -2.10 -10.04 -11.13
N ASP A 121 -1.74 -9.62 -12.33
CA ASP A 121 -1.13 -10.48 -13.35
C ASP A 121 0.24 -11.02 -12.87
N TYR A 122 1.02 -10.19 -12.17
CA TYR A 122 2.29 -10.61 -11.57
C TYR A 122 2.11 -11.70 -10.52
N LEU A 123 1.06 -11.61 -9.67
CA LEU A 123 0.74 -12.67 -8.72
C LEU A 123 0.37 -13.98 -9.43
N ALA A 124 -0.35 -13.90 -10.55
CA ALA A 124 -0.74 -15.07 -11.33
C ALA A 124 0.46 -15.84 -11.90
N LEU A 125 1.58 -15.17 -12.22
CA LEU A 125 2.81 -15.82 -12.68
C LEU A 125 3.42 -16.77 -11.63
N TYR A 126 3.09 -16.60 -10.36
CA TYR A 126 3.58 -17.45 -9.27
C TYR A 126 2.75 -18.72 -9.06
N SER A 127 1.59 -18.85 -9.70
CA SER A 127 0.74 -20.05 -9.60
C SER A 127 1.51 -21.35 -9.91
N LYS A 128 2.44 -21.31 -10.87
CA LYS A 128 3.31 -22.45 -11.23
C LYS A 128 4.25 -22.91 -10.11
N TYR A 129 4.53 -22.07 -9.12
CA TYR A 129 5.39 -22.41 -7.99
C TYR A 129 4.58 -22.87 -6.77
N GLU A 130 3.25 -22.81 -6.81
CA GLU A 130 2.39 -23.28 -5.72
C GLU A 130 2.51 -24.79 -5.48
N GLU A 131 2.79 -25.56 -6.53
CA GLU A 131 3.02 -27.01 -6.41
C GLU A 131 4.32 -27.29 -5.66
N LEU A 132 5.39 -26.54 -5.98
CA LEU A 132 6.67 -26.65 -5.28
C LEU A 132 6.54 -26.26 -3.80
N LEU A 133 5.73 -25.25 -3.50
CA LEU A 133 5.43 -24.81 -2.14
C LEU A 133 4.72 -25.87 -1.29
N LYS A 134 3.92 -26.75 -1.90
CA LYS A 134 3.22 -27.85 -1.21
C LYS A 134 4.09 -29.07 -0.97
N MET A 135 5.16 -29.24 -1.73
CA MET A 135 6.06 -30.38 -1.59
C MET A 135 6.94 -30.21 -0.35
N SER A 136 6.82 -31.13 0.62
CA SER A 136 7.73 -31.15 1.77
C SER A 136 9.05 -31.82 1.37
N PRO A 137 10.21 -31.23 1.75
CA PRO A 137 11.51 -31.83 1.49
C PRO A 137 11.65 -33.23 2.08
N GLU A 138 11.07 -33.47 3.25
CA GLU A 138 11.17 -34.72 4.00
C GLU A 138 10.43 -35.85 3.29
N ALA A 139 9.23 -35.58 2.76
CA ALA A 139 8.49 -36.57 1.98
C ALA A 139 9.21 -36.89 0.67
N TYR A 140 9.85 -35.90 0.06
CA TYR A 140 10.64 -36.12 -1.15
C TYR A 140 11.86 -37.00 -0.89
N ILE A 141 12.60 -36.77 0.20
CA ILE A 141 13.74 -37.60 0.60
C ILE A 141 13.29 -39.06 0.82
N ALA A 142 12.22 -39.27 1.59
CA ALA A 142 11.69 -40.62 1.83
C ALA A 142 11.29 -41.35 0.54
N THR A 143 10.71 -40.65 -0.44
CA THR A 143 10.38 -41.26 -1.74
C THR A 143 11.61 -41.63 -2.58
N LEU A 144 12.72 -40.89 -2.44
CA LEU A 144 13.97 -41.21 -3.12
C LEU A 144 14.70 -42.37 -2.45
N GLU A 145 14.71 -42.42 -1.12
CA GLU A 145 15.27 -43.54 -0.35
C GLU A 145 14.53 -44.85 -0.69
N ALA A 146 13.20 -44.84 -0.69
CA ALA A 146 12.39 -46.00 -1.08
C ALA A 146 12.65 -46.45 -2.53
N LYS A 147 12.76 -45.51 -3.48
CA LYS A 147 13.14 -45.84 -4.87
C LYS A 147 14.57 -46.35 -5.00
N GLY A 148 15.49 -45.86 -4.17
CA GLY A 148 16.87 -46.33 -4.10
C GLY A 148 16.94 -47.77 -3.63
N GLU A 149 16.17 -48.13 -2.60
CA GLU A 149 16.08 -49.52 -2.10
C GLU A 149 15.53 -50.49 -3.16
N GLU A 150 14.50 -50.10 -3.93
CA GLU A 150 13.96 -50.91 -5.03
C GLU A 150 14.97 -51.15 -6.17
N LEU A 151 15.74 -50.13 -6.56
CA LEU A 151 16.78 -50.26 -7.60
C LEU A 151 17.97 -51.11 -7.13
N THR A 152 18.28 -51.09 -5.84
CA THR A 152 19.38 -51.89 -5.27
C THR A 152 19.00 -53.37 -5.19
N LEU A 153 17.72 -53.69 -5.00
CA LEU A 153 17.18 -55.06 -5.07
C LEU A 153 17.08 -55.60 -6.50
N ALA A 154 16.87 -54.76 -7.50
CA ALA A 154 16.77 -55.16 -8.91
C ALA A 154 18.12 -55.34 -9.63
N GLY A 155 19.21 -54.71 -9.15
CA GLY A 155 20.55 -54.82 -9.74
C GLY A 155 21.41 -55.99 -9.26
N GLY A 156 20.87 -56.86 -8.40
CA GLY A 156 21.59 -57.95 -7.72
C GLY A 156 21.27 -59.37 -8.19
N ALA A 157 20.86 -59.56 -9.45
CA ALA A 157 20.60 -60.87 -10.05
C ALA A 157 21.52 -61.13 -11.24
#